data_AF-A0A9X8VB59-F1
#
_entry.id   AF-A0A9X8VB59-F1
#
_cell.length_a   1.000
_cell.length_b   1.000
_cell.length_c   1.000
_cell.angle_alpha   90.00
_cell.angle_beta   90.00
_cell.angle_gamma   90.00
#
_symmetry.space_group_name_H-M   'P 1'
#
loop_
_entity.id
_entity.type
_entity.pdbx_description
1 polymer ?
#
loop_
_entity_poly.entity_id
_entity_poly.type
_entity_poly.pdbx_seq_one_letter_code
_entity_poly.pdbx_strand_id
1 'polypeptide(L)'
;NAAPTPFDWRDFHDPELDRWLQQVMASNNDLAVAVLRVYRARLEAERVGISTAPDVSASLSSGINRPLSESSAWNKTSGATLSTSYEVDLWGKLARQRDAAE
;
A
#
# COMPACT_ATOMS: atom_id res chain seq x y z
N ASN A 1 -10.25 -13.35 11.14
CA ASN A 1 -11.00 -14.43 11.84
C ASN A 1 -12.00 -15.00 10.83
N ALA A 2 -11.67 -16.08 10.12
CA ALA A 2 -12.58 -16.66 9.13
C ALA A 2 -13.65 -17.48 9.87
N ALA A 3 -14.92 -17.23 9.61
CA ALA A 3 -16.01 -18.03 10.17
C ALA A 3 -15.82 -19.50 9.77
N PRO A 4 -16.07 -20.47 10.68
CA PRO A 4 -15.95 -21.88 10.34
C PRO A 4 -16.88 -22.18 9.16
N THR A 5 -16.34 -22.86 8.14
CA THR A 5 -17.14 -23.29 7.00
C THR A 5 -18.29 -24.16 7.50
N PRO A 6 -19.55 -23.84 7.17
CA PRO A 6 -20.72 -24.48 7.77
C PRO A 6 -20.84 -25.97 7.41
N PHE A 7 -20.08 -26.45 6.42
CA PHE A 7 -19.95 -27.86 6.05
C PHE A 7 -18.62 -28.11 5.33
N ASP A 8 -18.08 -29.33 5.40
CA ASP A 8 -17.02 -29.80 4.51
C ASP A 8 -17.67 -30.47 3.30
N TRP A 9 -17.39 -29.93 2.12
CA TRP A 9 -17.90 -30.45 0.85
C TRP A 9 -17.41 -31.87 0.52
N ARG A 10 -16.36 -32.35 1.20
CA ARG A 10 -15.91 -33.75 1.11
C ARG A 10 -16.89 -34.75 1.72
N ASP A 11 -17.76 -34.30 2.62
CA ASP A 11 -18.76 -35.15 3.27
C ASP A 11 -19.84 -35.65 2.30
N PHE A 12 -19.95 -35.04 1.11
CA PHE A 12 -20.88 -35.49 0.06
C PHE A 12 -20.41 -36.75 -0.69
N HIS A 13 -19.13 -37.15 -0.53
CA HIS A 13 -18.54 -38.30 -1.21
C HIS A 13 -18.80 -38.34 -2.73
N ASP A 14 -18.87 -37.17 -3.37
CA ASP A 14 -19.18 -37.02 -4.80
C ASP A 14 -17.91 -36.67 -5.60
N PRO A 15 -17.36 -37.60 -6.38
CA PRO A 15 -16.17 -37.36 -7.19
C PRO A 15 -16.41 -36.41 -8.37
N GLU A 16 -17.65 -36.25 -8.84
CA GLU A 16 -17.96 -35.22 -9.83
C GLU A 16 -17.88 -33.84 -9.19
N LEU A 17 -18.40 -33.67 -7.97
CA LEU A 17 -18.28 -32.41 -7.23
C LEU A 17 -16.81 -31.99 -7.05
N ASP A 18 -15.93 -32.93 -6.71
CA ASP A 18 -14.46 -32.75 -6.68
C ASP A 18 -13.92 -32.20 -8.01
N ARG A 19 -14.33 -32.80 -9.12
CA ARG A 19 -13.89 -32.40 -10.46
C ARG A 19 -14.37 -30.99 -10.81
N TRP A 20 -15.63 -30.67 -10.54
CA TRP A 20 -16.20 -29.33 -10.79
C TRP A 20 -15.50 -28.27 -9.94
N LEU A 21 -15.24 -28.55 -8.66
CA LEU A 21 -14.58 -27.61 -7.77
C LEU A 21 -13.14 -27.31 -8.23
N GLN A 22 -12.38 -28.33 -8.62
CA GLN A 22 -11.03 -28.16 -9.17
C GLN A 22 -11.05 -27.32 -10.45
N GLN A 23 -12.01 -27.56 -11.34
CA GLN A 23 -12.11 -26.82 -12.60
C GLN A 23 -12.48 -25.35 -12.37
N VAL A 24 -13.41 -25.07 -11.45
CA VAL A 24 -13.74 -23.71 -11.03
C VAL A 24 -12.52 -23.05 -10.40
N MET A 25 -11.81 -23.70 -9.47
CA MET A 25 -10.61 -23.12 -8.85
C MET A 25 -9.50 -22.79 -9.87
N ALA A 26 -9.33 -23.62 -10.90
CA ALA A 26 -8.28 -23.42 -11.90
C ALA A 26 -8.61 -22.35 -12.94
N SER A 27 -9.89 -22.03 -13.17
CA SER A 27 -10.30 -21.21 -14.32
C SER A 27 -11.27 -20.07 -13.99
N ASN A 28 -11.69 -19.93 -12.74
CA ASN A 28 -12.62 -18.90 -12.34
C ASN A 28 -11.90 -17.56 -12.11
N ASN A 29 -12.20 -16.60 -12.99
CA ASN A 29 -11.63 -15.26 -12.93
C ASN A 29 -12.07 -14.48 -11.68
N ASP A 30 -13.25 -14.73 -11.13
CA ASP A 30 -13.70 -14.05 -9.91
C ASP A 30 -12.86 -14.47 -8.71
N LEU A 31 -12.48 -15.76 -8.62
CA LEU A 31 -11.55 -16.25 -7.61
C LEU A 31 -10.16 -15.61 -7.77
N ALA A 32 -9.66 -15.50 -9.00
CA ALA A 32 -8.40 -14.81 -9.27
C ALA A 32 -8.46 -13.32 -8.83
N VAL A 33 -9.57 -12.63 -9.13
CA VAL A 33 -9.80 -11.25 -8.68
C VAL A 33 -9.88 -11.17 -7.15
N ALA A 34 -10.56 -12.11 -6.49
CA ALA A 34 -10.65 -12.15 -5.04
C ALA A 34 -9.26 -12.32 -4.39
N VAL A 35 -8.43 -13.23 -4.92
CA VAL A 35 -7.04 -13.40 -4.46
C VAL A 35 -6.23 -12.13 -4.65
N LEU A 36 -6.35 -11.45 -5.80
CA LEU A 36 -5.67 -10.18 -6.04
C LEU A 36 -6.14 -9.07 -5.09
N ARG A 37 -7.43 -9.02 -4.73
CA ARG A 37 -7.96 -8.08 -3.74
C ARG A 37 -7.35 -8.32 -2.36
N VAL A 38 -7.28 -9.57 -1.91
CA VAL A 38 -6.64 -9.94 -0.64
C VAL A 38 -5.14 -9.60 -0.67
N TYR A 39 -4.45 -9.89 -1.77
CA TYR A 39 -3.04 -9.55 -1.93
C TYR A 39 -2.81 -8.03 -1.87
N ARG A 40 -3.66 -7.24 -2.54
CA ARG A 40 -3.63 -5.79 -2.49
C ARG A 40 -3.88 -5.26 -1.08
N ALA A 41 -4.92 -5.74 -0.38
CA ALA A 41 -5.21 -5.34 1.00
C ALA A 41 -4.02 -5.61 1.92
N ARG A 42 -3.35 -6.77 1.76
CA ARG A 42 -2.13 -7.10 2.50
C ARG A 42 -0.98 -6.11 2.24
N LEU A 43 -0.74 -5.75 0.97
CA LEU A 43 0.29 -4.77 0.61
C LEU A 43 -0.03 -3.37 1.16
N GLU A 44 -1.31 -2.98 1.15
CA GLU A 44 -1.77 -1.72 1.72
C GLU A 44 -1.58 -1.71 3.25
N ALA A 45 -1.92 -2.80 3.95
CA ALA A 45 -1.69 -2.95 5.39
C ALA A 45 -0.19 -2.90 5.76
N GLU A 46 0.67 -3.53 4.96
CA GLU A 46 2.13 -3.47 5.13
C GLU A 46 2.66 -2.05 4.94
N ARG A 47 2.16 -1.32 3.94
CA ARG A 47 2.47 0.11 3.71
C ARG A 47 2.05 1.00 4.88
N VAL A 48 0.87 0.76 5.48
CA VAL A 48 0.44 1.52 6.66
C VAL A 48 1.30 1.18 7.89
N GLY A 49 1.83 -0.04 7.98
CA GLY A 49 2.85 -0.36 8.99
C GLY A 49 4.10 0.50 8.90
N ILE A 50 4.54 0.80 7.68
CA ILE A 50 5.65 1.75 7.44
C ILE A 50 5.26 3.17 7.90
N SER A 51 3.97 3.56 7.83
CA SER A 51 3.52 4.90 8.27
C SER A 51 3.58 5.14 9.79
N THR A 52 3.91 4.12 10.58
CA THR A 52 4.18 4.30 12.02
C THR A 52 5.63 4.65 12.33
N ALA A 53 6.52 4.60 11.32
CA ALA A 53 7.85 5.17 11.40
C ALA A 53 7.80 6.68 11.04
N PRO A 54 8.77 7.49 11.51
CA PRO A 54 8.92 8.86 11.03
C PRO A 54 9.08 8.90 9.51
N ASP A 55 8.33 9.78 8.85
CA ASP A 55 8.56 10.09 7.45
C ASP A 55 9.89 10.87 7.35
N VAL A 56 10.73 10.49 6.39
CA VAL A 56 12.03 11.12 6.14
C VAL A 56 12.11 11.44 4.67
N SER A 57 12.34 12.72 4.35
CA SER A 57 12.50 13.19 2.98
C SER A 57 13.77 14.01 2.84
N ALA A 58 14.47 13.83 1.72
CA ALA A 58 15.65 14.60 1.37
C ALA A 58 15.42 15.27 0.01
N SER A 59 15.80 16.53 -0.11
CA SER A 59 15.74 17.27 -1.37
C SER A 59 17.05 18.01 -1.62
N LEU A 60 17.43 18.06 -2.89
CA LEU A 60 18.57 18.81 -3.38
C LEU A 60 18.06 19.83 -4.39
N SER A 61 18.52 21.06 -4.30
CA SER A 61 18.17 22.14 -5.21
C SER A 61 19.43 22.82 -5.75
N SER A 62 19.37 23.23 -7.01
CA SER A 62 20.40 24.05 -7.63
C SER A 62 19.73 25.01 -8.59
N GLY A 63 20.02 26.30 -8.47
CA GLY A 63 19.44 27.37 -9.26
C GLY A 63 20.52 28.31 -9.79
N ILE A 64 20.31 28.81 -10.99
CA ILE A 64 21.14 29.87 -11.58
C ILE A 64 20.21 30.98 -12.00
N ASN A 65 20.46 32.20 -11.51
CA ASN A 65 19.70 33.38 -11.85
C ASN A 65 20.63 34.46 -12.40
N ARG A 66 20.29 35.04 -13.54
CA ARG A 66 21.00 36.19 -14.12
C ARG A 66 19.99 37.29 -14.44
N PRO A 67 20.07 38.45 -13.77
CA PRO A 67 19.23 39.58 -14.10
C PRO A 67 19.54 40.13 -15.50
N LEU A 68 18.50 40.55 -16.23
CA LEU A 68 18.60 41.04 -17.62
C LEU A 68 19.14 42.47 -17.73
N SER A 69 19.33 43.19 -16.61
CA SER A 69 19.93 44.53 -16.63
C SER A 69 21.42 44.46 -16.97
N GLU A 70 21.88 45.41 -17.80
CA GLU A 70 23.28 45.50 -18.19
C GLU A 70 24.18 45.59 -16.95
N SER A 71 25.18 44.70 -16.87
CA SER A 71 26.14 44.55 -15.76
C SER A 71 25.68 43.80 -14.49
N SER A 72 24.72 42.86 -14.57
CA SER A 72 24.40 42.01 -13.41
C SER A 72 25.15 40.67 -13.40
N ALA A 73 25.73 40.31 -12.25
CA ALA A 73 26.46 39.07 -12.04
C ALA A 73 25.53 37.84 -11.99
N TRP A 74 26.07 36.68 -12.37
CA TRP A 74 25.36 35.41 -12.23
C TRP A 74 25.26 35.05 -10.75
N ASN A 75 24.04 34.79 -10.27
CA ASN A 75 23.82 34.20 -8.96
C ASN A 75 23.59 32.69 -9.13
N LYS A 76 24.38 31.88 -8.43
CA LYS A 76 24.21 30.43 -8.37
C LYS A 76 23.90 30.06 -6.93
N THR A 77 22.80 29.34 -6.72
CA THR A 77 22.41 28.81 -5.42
C THR A 77 22.35 27.31 -5.49
N SER A 78 22.78 26.66 -4.42
CA SER A 78 22.60 25.22 -4.22
C SER A 78 22.17 24.99 -2.79
N GLY A 79 21.25 24.06 -2.59
CA GLY A 79 20.69 23.74 -1.28
C GLY A 79 20.48 22.24 -1.14
N ALA A 80 20.61 21.77 0.09
CA ALA A 80 20.24 20.42 0.48
C ALA A 80 19.36 20.52 1.74
N THR A 81 18.24 19.82 1.73
CA THR A 81 17.29 19.80 2.83
C THR A 81 17.02 18.36 3.22
N LEU A 82 17.12 18.06 4.50
CA LEU A 82 16.66 16.80 5.09
C LEU A 82 15.54 17.16 6.07
N SER A 83 14.37 16.57 5.87
CA SER A 83 13.17 16.79 6.67
C SER A 83 12.72 15.48 7.29
N THR A 84 12.28 15.52 8.54
CA THR A 84 11.62 14.39 9.20
C THR A 84 10.31 14.85 9.83
N SER A 85 9.27 14.02 9.74
CA SER A 85 7.98 14.29 10.36
C SER A 85 7.43 13.03 11.01
N TYR A 86 6.73 13.19 12.14
CA TYR A 86 6.17 12.07 12.88
C TYR A 86 4.83 12.49 13.50
N GLU A 87 3.77 11.74 13.23
CA GLU A 87 2.44 11.93 13.84
C GLU A 87 2.28 10.95 15.01
N VAL A 88 2.08 11.48 16.22
CA VAL A 88 1.80 10.68 17.42
C VAL A 88 0.30 10.37 17.47
N ASP A 89 -0.08 9.09 17.45
CA ASP A 89 -1.49 8.69 17.56
C ASP A 89 -1.98 8.72 19.00
N LEU A 90 -2.64 9.82 19.39
CA LEU A 90 -3.21 9.97 20.73
C LEU A 90 -4.64 9.42 20.85
N TRP A 91 -5.33 9.15 19.74
CA TRP A 91 -6.77 8.89 19.72
C TRP A 91 -7.19 7.70 18.83
N GLY A 92 -6.24 6.86 18.44
CA GLY A 92 -6.48 5.70 17.59
C GLY A 92 -6.87 6.04 16.15
N LYS A 93 -6.50 7.22 15.64
CA LYS A 93 -6.81 7.63 14.26
C LYS A 93 -6.08 6.72 13.26
N LEU A 94 -4.81 6.39 13.53
CA LEU A 94 -4.02 5.49 12.68
C LEU A 94 -4.51 4.05 12.80
N ALA A 95 -4.95 3.63 13.99
CA ALA A 95 -5.59 2.32 14.19
C ALA A 95 -6.89 2.19 13.37
N ARG A 96 -7.78 3.19 13.40
CA ARG A 96 -9.02 3.17 12.61
C ARG A 96 -8.78 3.21 11.10
N GLN A 97 -7.73 3.89 10.64
CA GLN A 97 -7.35 3.87 9.22
C GLN A 97 -6.81 2.50 8.78
N ARG A 98 -6.11 1.77 9.67
CA ARG A 98 -5.74 0.36 9.43
C ARG A 98 -6.96 -0.54 9.36
N ASP A 99 -7.85 -0.47 10.33
CA ASP A 99 -9.04 -1.32 10.40
C ASP A 99 -9.97 -1.12 9.20
N ALA A 100 -10.01 0.10 8.63
CA ALA A 100 -10.81 0.40 7.44
C ALA A 100 -10.17 -0.07 6.12
N ALA A 101 -8.90 -0.49 6.14
CA ALA A 101 -8.17 -1.02 4.97
C ALA A 101 -8.14 -2.56 4.93
N GLU A 102 -8.63 -3.23 5.98
CA GLU A 102 -8.93 -4.68 6.03
C GLU A 102 -10.36 -4.96 5.57
#